data_AF-A0A849F9N2-F1
#
_entry.id   AF-A0A849F9N2-F1
#
_cell.length_a   1.000
_cell.length_b   1.000
_cell.length_c   1.000
_cell.angle_alpha   90.00
_cell.angle_beta   90.00
_cell.angle_gamma   90.00
#
_symmetry.space_group_name_H-M   'P 1'
#
loop_
_entity.id
_entity.type
_entity.pdbx_description
1 polymer ?
#
loop_
_entity_poly.entity_id
_entity_poly.type
_entity_poly.pdbx_seq_one_letter_code
_entity_poly.pdbx_strand_id
1 'polypeptide(L)'
;LIHCPTSNTFIGSGLFDMDGLTTAGLRVGLATDTGGGSSFSMLRTMASAYEVAHLRGRSLHPAELLWLATAGSAEAMQMQDEVGTLAPGSAADLVVLDLASTPAIAQASARAEDIWQAVFPTIMMGDDRAVQAVWVAGRKLR
;
A
#
# COMPACT_ATOMS: atom_id res chain seq x y z
N LEU A 1 -11.10 -8.94 5.68
CA LEU A 1 -11.59 -7.55 5.84
C LEU A 1 -10.83 -6.65 4.89
N ILE A 2 -11.48 -5.66 4.30
CA ILE A 2 -10.84 -4.69 3.42
C ILE A 2 -10.96 -3.31 4.07
N HIS A 3 -9.83 -2.67 4.30
CA HIS A 3 -9.75 -1.33 4.84
C HIS A 3 -9.66 -0.30 3.71
N CYS A 4 -10.62 0.62 3.68
CA CYS A 4 -10.74 1.67 2.67
C CYS A 4 -10.48 3.06 3.29
N PRO A 5 -9.24 3.38 3.72
CA PRO A 5 -8.95 4.56 4.54
C PRO A 5 -9.34 5.88 3.87
N THR A 6 -9.13 6.00 2.57
CA THR A 6 -9.48 7.19 1.79
C THR A 6 -10.98 7.43 1.75
N SER A 7 -11.80 6.37 1.65
CA SER A 7 -13.25 6.51 1.70
C SER A 7 -13.72 6.80 3.13
N ASN A 8 -13.30 5.99 4.11
CA ASN A 8 -13.71 6.12 5.50
C ASN A 8 -13.53 7.56 6.04
N THR A 9 -12.41 8.19 5.68
CA THR A 9 -12.11 9.57 6.07
C THR A 9 -12.93 10.59 5.28
N PHE A 10 -13.11 10.38 3.97
CA PHE A 10 -13.88 11.29 3.12
C PHE A 10 -15.37 11.36 3.50
N ILE A 11 -16.00 10.22 3.82
CA ILE A 11 -17.43 10.14 4.15
C ILE A 11 -17.72 10.16 5.67
N GLY A 12 -16.68 10.25 6.51
CA GLY A 12 -16.84 10.34 7.96
C GLY A 12 -17.24 9.04 8.66
N SER A 13 -16.89 7.87 8.13
CA SER A 13 -17.19 6.57 8.77
C SER A 13 -16.39 6.32 10.04
N GLY A 14 -15.25 6.99 10.21
CA GLY A 14 -14.38 6.89 11.39
C GLY A 14 -13.03 6.23 11.12
N LEU A 15 -12.34 5.89 12.21
CA LEU A 15 -10.95 5.39 12.18
C LEU A 15 -10.92 3.87 12.36
N PHE A 16 -10.38 3.17 11.36
CA PHE A 16 -10.29 1.71 11.34
C PHE A 16 -9.36 1.20 12.46
N ASP A 17 -9.81 0.19 13.21
CA ASP A 17 -9.06 -0.39 14.33
C ASP A 17 -8.13 -1.51 13.85
N MET A 18 -6.96 -1.13 13.32
CA MET A 18 -5.98 -2.08 12.79
C MET A 18 -5.58 -3.12 13.85
N ASP A 19 -5.30 -2.69 15.08
CA ASP A 19 -4.77 -3.54 16.15
C ASP A 19 -5.82 -4.49 16.70
N GLY A 20 -7.01 -3.98 17.00
CA GLY A 20 -8.08 -4.82 17.53
C GLY A 20 -8.46 -5.94 16.56
N LEU A 21 -8.57 -5.61 15.27
CA LEU A 21 -9.01 -6.57 14.25
C LEU A 21 -7.92 -7.59 13.91
N THR A 22 -6.66 -7.17 13.81
CA THR A 22 -5.55 -8.11 13.56
C THR A 22 -5.27 -9.00 14.77
N THR A 23 -5.36 -8.46 16.00
CA THR A 23 -5.25 -9.26 17.24
C THR A 23 -6.37 -10.29 17.35
N ALA A 24 -7.56 -9.97 16.84
CA ALA A 24 -8.69 -10.90 16.74
C ALA A 24 -8.51 -11.98 15.63
N GLY A 25 -7.36 -12.00 14.93
CA GLY A 25 -7.04 -12.99 13.89
C GLY A 25 -7.70 -12.72 12.54
N LEU A 26 -8.25 -11.52 12.33
CA LEU A 26 -8.88 -11.16 11.05
C LEU A 26 -7.80 -10.74 10.04
N ARG A 27 -7.86 -11.33 8.84
CA ARG A 27 -7.03 -10.92 7.70
C ARG A 27 -7.50 -9.57 7.17
N VAL A 28 -6.55 -8.64 6.98
CA VAL A 28 -6.81 -7.28 6.52
C VAL A 28 -6.04 -7.01 5.23
N GLY A 29 -6.73 -6.46 4.23
CA GLY A 29 -6.14 -5.88 3.02
C GLY A 29 -6.56 -4.43 2.84
N LEU A 30 -6.00 -3.75 1.85
CA LEU A 30 -6.35 -2.38 1.47
C LEU A 30 -7.13 -2.33 0.16
N ALA A 31 -8.05 -1.37 0.06
CA ALA A 31 -8.66 -0.96 -1.20
C ALA A 31 -8.89 0.55 -1.25
N THR A 32 -9.04 1.06 -2.46
CA THR A 32 -9.30 2.49 -2.70
C THR A 32 -10.75 2.89 -2.42
N ASP A 33 -11.69 1.96 -2.66
CA ASP A 33 -13.13 2.16 -2.65
C ASP A 33 -13.56 3.36 -3.52
N THR A 34 -13.08 3.40 -4.75
CA THR A 34 -13.32 4.53 -5.66
C THR A 34 -14.81 4.77 -5.87
N GLY A 35 -15.25 6.01 -5.64
CA GLY A 35 -16.65 6.39 -5.51
C GLY A 35 -16.92 6.96 -4.11
N GLY A 36 -16.53 6.23 -3.08
CA GLY A 36 -16.41 6.75 -1.72
C GLY A 36 -15.02 7.36 -1.44
N GLY A 37 -13.98 6.82 -2.05
CA GLY A 37 -12.62 7.36 -2.09
C GLY A 37 -12.34 8.09 -3.41
N SER A 38 -11.38 9.02 -3.37
CA SER A 38 -11.11 9.99 -4.45
C SER A 38 -9.88 9.68 -5.32
N SER A 39 -9.25 8.51 -5.16
CA SER A 39 -8.04 8.13 -5.89
C SER A 39 -8.02 6.66 -6.26
N PHE A 40 -7.35 6.32 -7.36
CA PHE A 40 -7.02 4.94 -7.75
C PHE A 40 -5.65 4.49 -7.22
N SER A 41 -4.87 5.39 -6.59
CA SER A 41 -3.49 5.11 -6.19
C SER A 41 -3.43 4.31 -4.89
N MET A 42 -2.82 3.12 -4.94
CA MET A 42 -2.50 2.35 -3.73
C MET A 42 -1.46 3.04 -2.85
N LEU A 43 -0.57 3.87 -3.40
CA LEU A 43 0.34 4.71 -2.59
C LEU A 43 -0.48 5.66 -1.72
N ARG A 44 -1.48 6.33 -2.32
CA ARG A 44 -2.37 7.23 -1.56
C ARG A 44 -3.22 6.48 -0.54
N THR A 45 -3.68 5.28 -0.86
CA THR A 45 -4.42 4.42 0.08
C THR A 45 -3.54 3.99 1.26
N MET A 46 -2.29 3.58 1.02
CA MET A 46 -1.33 3.26 2.10
C MET A 46 -1.00 4.48 2.97
N ALA A 47 -0.76 5.65 2.38
CA ALA A 47 -0.53 6.88 3.13
C ALA A 47 -1.71 7.22 4.05
N SER A 48 -2.94 7.08 3.53
CA SER A 48 -4.15 7.32 4.33
C SER A 48 -4.34 6.25 5.42
N ALA A 49 -3.99 4.98 5.18
CA ALA A 49 -3.97 3.94 6.21
C ALA A 49 -2.99 4.28 7.34
N TYR A 50 -1.79 4.76 6.99
CA TYR A 50 -0.79 5.22 7.94
C TYR A 50 -1.34 6.37 8.81
N GLU A 51 -1.93 7.39 8.19
CA GLU A 51 -2.52 8.53 8.89
C GLU A 51 -3.65 8.10 9.84
N VAL A 52 -4.57 7.24 9.38
CA VAL A 52 -5.68 6.72 10.19
C VAL A 52 -5.17 5.92 11.39
N ALA A 53 -4.17 5.06 11.21
CA ALA A 53 -3.55 4.31 12.30
C ALA A 53 -2.81 5.24 13.27
N HIS A 54 -2.15 6.28 12.76
CA HIS A 54 -1.41 7.24 13.59
C HIS A 54 -2.34 8.07 14.47
N LEU A 55 -3.52 8.44 13.95
CA LEU A 55 -4.60 9.06 14.74
C LEU A 55 -5.13 8.14 15.86
N ARG A 56 -4.88 6.83 15.75
CA ARG A 56 -5.16 5.84 16.79
C ARG A 56 -3.94 5.48 17.64
N GLY A 57 -2.83 6.20 17.50
CA GLY A 57 -1.60 6.00 18.27
C GLY A 57 -0.67 4.90 17.74
N ARG A 58 -0.88 4.41 16.51
CA ARG A 58 -0.03 3.40 15.86
C ARG A 58 0.65 3.93 14.61
N SER A 59 1.97 3.86 14.57
CA SER A 59 2.75 4.11 13.34
C SER A 59 2.95 2.80 12.59
N LEU A 60 2.21 2.60 11.49
CA LEU A 60 2.38 1.42 10.64
C LEU A 60 3.75 1.44 9.97
N HIS A 61 4.44 0.30 10.01
CA HIS A 61 5.75 0.16 9.38
C HIS A 61 5.62 0.16 7.84
N PRO A 62 6.58 0.70 7.06
CA PRO A 62 6.50 0.66 5.58
C PRO A 62 6.30 -0.75 5.01
N ALA A 63 6.95 -1.75 5.61
CA ALA A 63 6.77 -3.15 5.25
C ALA A 63 5.32 -3.65 5.49
N GLU A 64 4.68 -3.20 6.56
CA GLU A 64 3.30 -3.55 6.88
C GLU A 64 2.33 -2.93 5.87
N LEU A 65 2.55 -1.66 5.50
CA LEU A 65 1.76 -0.99 4.46
C LEU A 65 1.86 -1.73 3.13
N LEU A 66 3.08 -2.09 2.71
CA LEU A 66 3.30 -2.86 1.48
C LEU A 66 2.66 -4.25 1.55
N TRP A 67 2.75 -4.94 2.70
CA TRP A 67 2.05 -6.21 2.92
C TRP A 67 0.55 -6.06 2.75
N LEU A 68 -0.06 -5.08 3.43
CA LEU A 68 -1.49 -4.80 3.37
C LEU A 68 -1.96 -4.44 1.95
N ALA A 69 -1.11 -3.83 1.13
CA ALA A 69 -1.40 -3.51 -0.26
C ALA A 69 -1.13 -4.66 -1.25
N THR A 70 -0.46 -5.73 -0.83
CA THR A 70 -0.04 -6.85 -1.69
C THR A 70 -0.50 -8.19 -1.11
N ALA A 71 0.38 -8.95 -0.47
CA ALA A 71 0.11 -10.28 0.06
C ALA A 71 -1.07 -10.31 1.04
N GLY A 72 -1.20 -9.33 1.93
CA GLY A 72 -2.32 -9.22 2.87
C GLY A 72 -3.67 -9.03 2.16
N SER A 73 -3.70 -8.25 1.08
CA SER A 73 -4.89 -8.15 0.22
C SER A 73 -5.18 -9.45 -0.51
N ALA A 74 -4.16 -10.13 -1.05
CA ALA A 74 -4.34 -11.44 -1.68
C ALA A 74 -4.94 -12.46 -0.69
N GLU A 75 -4.43 -12.52 0.54
CA GLU A 75 -4.98 -13.37 1.61
C GLU A 75 -6.41 -13.00 2.00
N ALA A 76 -6.73 -11.71 2.10
CA ALA A 76 -8.06 -11.22 2.43
C ALA A 76 -9.08 -11.57 1.33
N MET A 77 -8.64 -11.72 0.08
CA MET A 77 -9.44 -12.09 -1.09
C MET A 77 -9.35 -13.58 -1.46
N GLN A 78 -8.65 -14.41 -0.67
CA GLN A 78 -8.42 -15.84 -0.94
C GLN A 78 -7.64 -16.13 -2.24
N MET A 79 -6.74 -15.23 -2.63
CA MET A 79 -5.90 -15.32 -3.82
C MET A 79 -4.40 -15.48 -3.50
N GLN A 80 -4.06 -15.79 -2.24
CA GLN A 80 -2.67 -15.90 -1.79
C GLN A 80 -1.82 -16.93 -2.56
N ASP A 81 -2.48 -17.94 -3.15
CA ASP A 81 -1.81 -18.98 -3.94
C ASP A 81 -1.56 -18.56 -5.39
N GLU A 82 -2.10 -17.41 -5.81
CA GLU A 82 -2.05 -16.91 -7.20
C GLU A 82 -1.23 -15.62 -7.33
N VAL A 83 -1.39 -14.65 -6.42
CA VAL A 83 -0.82 -13.29 -6.55
C VAL A 83 -0.33 -12.72 -5.22
N GLY A 84 0.32 -11.55 -5.26
CA GLY A 84 0.66 -10.75 -4.07
C GLY A 84 2.07 -10.99 -3.52
N THR A 85 2.80 -11.96 -4.05
CA THR A 85 4.21 -12.22 -3.69
C THR A 85 5.10 -12.41 -4.91
N LEU A 86 6.41 -12.42 -4.70
CA LEU A 86 7.42 -12.77 -5.72
C LEU A 86 7.88 -14.23 -5.63
N ALA A 87 7.17 -15.08 -4.88
CA ALA A 87 7.55 -16.47 -4.71
C ALA A 87 7.34 -17.28 -6.01
N PRO A 88 8.16 -18.32 -6.26
CA PRO A 88 7.89 -19.25 -7.35
C PRO A 88 6.48 -19.82 -7.27
N GLY A 89 5.74 -19.77 -8.38
CA GLY A 89 4.34 -20.19 -8.47
C GLY A 89 3.33 -19.04 -8.49
N SER A 90 3.67 -17.87 -7.94
CA SER A 90 2.84 -16.67 -8.07
C SER A 90 2.88 -16.12 -9.49
N ALA A 91 1.76 -15.55 -9.95
CA ALA A 91 1.70 -14.81 -11.20
C ALA A 91 2.66 -13.62 -11.15
N ALA A 92 3.33 -13.35 -12.28
CA ALA A 92 4.26 -12.24 -12.42
C ALA A 92 3.53 -10.91 -12.67
N ASP A 93 2.72 -10.52 -11.67
CA ASP A 93 2.02 -9.24 -11.59
C ASP A 93 2.85 -8.27 -10.74
N LEU A 94 3.53 -7.34 -11.39
CA LEU A 94 4.59 -6.53 -10.78
C LEU A 94 4.41 -5.05 -11.07
N VAL A 95 4.75 -4.23 -10.08
CA VAL A 95 4.90 -2.78 -10.23
C VAL A 95 6.33 -2.40 -9.86
N VAL A 96 7.01 -1.68 -10.75
CA VAL A 96 8.33 -1.10 -10.47
C VAL A 96 8.15 0.33 -10.03
N LEU A 97 8.64 0.66 -8.83
CA LEU A 97 8.54 1.99 -8.25
C LEU A 97 9.85 2.78 -8.42
N ASP A 98 9.72 4.03 -8.88
CA ASP A 98 10.82 5.00 -8.95
C ASP A 98 10.91 5.80 -7.64
N LEU A 99 11.96 5.50 -6.86
CA LEU A 99 12.30 6.20 -5.61
C LEU A 99 12.98 7.57 -5.85
N ALA A 100 13.01 8.06 -7.09
CA ALA A 100 13.43 9.40 -7.46
C ALA A 100 12.36 10.15 -8.28
N SER A 101 11.11 9.70 -8.23
CA SER A 101 9.98 10.20 -9.03
C SER A 101 9.65 11.68 -8.87
N THR A 102 10.10 12.31 -7.79
CA THR A 102 10.09 13.77 -7.63
C THR A 102 11.37 14.23 -6.93
N PRO A 103 11.78 15.51 -7.05
CA PRO A 103 12.96 16.03 -6.35
C PRO A 103 12.90 15.81 -4.82
N ALA A 104 11.72 15.94 -4.20
CA ALA A 104 11.54 15.74 -2.77
C ALA A 104 11.72 14.27 -2.35
N ILE A 105 11.12 13.34 -3.11
CA ILE A 105 11.29 11.90 -2.88
C ILE A 105 12.75 11.51 -3.10
N ALA A 106 13.37 11.94 -4.20
CA ALA A 106 14.78 11.67 -4.50
C ALA A 106 15.72 12.17 -3.39
N GLN A 107 15.51 13.38 -2.88
CA GLN A 107 16.30 13.93 -1.78
C GLN A 107 16.15 13.09 -0.50
N ALA A 108 14.93 12.66 -0.17
CA ALA A 108 14.68 11.86 1.02
C ALA A 108 15.31 10.47 0.89
N SER A 109 15.07 9.77 -0.23
CA SER A 109 15.59 8.43 -0.49
C SER A 109 17.12 8.40 -0.60
N ALA A 110 17.77 9.46 -1.11
CA ALA A 110 19.23 9.56 -1.16
C ALA A 110 19.91 9.66 0.22
N ARG A 111 19.15 10.01 1.27
CA ARG A 111 19.63 10.10 2.66
C ARG A 111 19.20 8.90 3.51
N ALA A 112 18.51 7.93 2.92
CA ALA A 112 18.02 6.76 3.63
C ALA A 112 19.19 5.85 4.04
N GLU A 113 19.13 5.35 5.26
CA GLU A 113 20.10 4.39 5.81
C GLU A 113 19.67 2.93 5.57
N ASP A 114 18.38 2.72 5.26
CA ASP A 114 17.81 1.42 4.94
C ASP A 114 16.70 1.51 3.87
N ILE A 115 16.23 0.34 3.40
CA ILE A 115 15.20 0.26 2.35
C ILE A 115 13.85 0.83 2.79
N TRP A 116 13.51 0.75 4.08
CA TRP A 116 12.23 1.22 4.60
C TRP A 116 12.20 2.75 4.66
N GLN A 117 13.30 3.37 5.08
CA GLN A 117 13.52 4.80 4.97
C GLN A 117 13.53 5.26 3.50
N ALA A 118 14.06 4.45 2.58
CA ALA A 118 14.10 4.79 1.16
C ALA A 118 12.72 4.73 0.48
N VAL A 119 11.86 3.76 0.85
CA VAL A 119 10.54 3.55 0.22
C VAL A 119 9.44 4.41 0.86
N PHE A 120 9.55 4.75 2.14
CA PHE A 120 8.50 5.46 2.87
C PHE A 120 8.13 6.82 2.24
N PRO A 121 9.08 7.66 1.77
CA PRO A 121 8.75 8.89 1.04
C PRO A 121 7.87 8.64 -0.19
N THR A 122 8.12 7.56 -0.94
CA THR A 122 7.30 7.16 -2.10
C THR A 122 5.92 6.67 -1.67
N ILE A 123 5.80 5.94 -0.56
CA ILE A 123 4.49 5.56 -0.01
C ILE A 123 3.67 6.81 0.37
N MET A 124 4.29 7.76 1.06
CA MET A 124 3.60 8.92 1.62
C MET A 124 3.31 10.01 0.59
N MET A 125 4.21 10.26 -0.37
CA MET A 125 4.15 11.39 -1.29
C MET A 125 4.07 10.99 -2.77
N GLY A 126 4.22 9.71 -3.09
CA GLY A 126 4.24 9.24 -4.47
C GLY A 126 2.86 9.24 -5.13
N ASP A 127 2.87 9.42 -6.44
CA ASP A 127 1.72 9.33 -7.32
C ASP A 127 2.05 8.48 -8.57
N ASP A 128 1.29 8.64 -9.66
CA ASP A 128 1.48 7.87 -10.89
C ASP A 128 2.86 8.05 -11.53
N ARG A 129 3.58 9.14 -11.22
CA ARG A 129 4.97 9.34 -11.66
C ARG A 129 5.93 8.36 -11.00
N ALA A 130 5.59 7.85 -9.81
CA ALA A 130 6.39 6.83 -9.14
C ALA A 130 6.23 5.45 -9.79
N VAL A 131 5.22 5.22 -10.64
CA VAL A 131 5.06 3.95 -11.34
C VAL A 131 5.91 3.95 -12.61
N GLN A 132 7.07 3.30 -12.56
CA GLN A 132 8.01 3.23 -13.67
C GLN A 132 7.60 2.16 -14.70
N ALA A 133 7.19 0.99 -14.22
CA ALA A 133 6.76 -0.11 -15.09
C ALA A 133 5.66 -0.95 -14.44
N VAL A 134 4.81 -1.56 -15.26
CA VAL A 134 3.75 -2.47 -14.82
C VAL A 134 3.80 -3.74 -15.66
N TRP A 135 3.77 -4.88 -14.99
CA TRP A 135 3.73 -6.21 -15.60
C TRP A 135 2.48 -6.93 -15.13
N VAL A 136 1.81 -7.62 -16.05
CA VAL A 136 0.66 -8.48 -15.75
C VAL A 136 0.88 -9.82 -16.43
N ALA A 137 0.81 -10.91 -15.67
CA ALA A 137 1.10 -12.27 -16.09
C ALA A 137 2.43 -12.37 -16.86
N GLY A 138 3.46 -11.64 -16.40
CA GLY A 138 4.78 -11.63 -17.02
C GLY A 138 4.88 -10.82 -18.32
N ARG A 139 3.84 -10.06 -18.70
CA ARG A 139 3.85 -9.17 -19.86
C ARG A 139 3.93 -7.71 -19.43
N LYS A 140 4.91 -6.98 -19.94
CA LYS A 140 5.06 -5.55 -19.69
C LYS A 140 3.93 -4.77 -20.37
N LEU A 141 3.19 -3.99 -19.61
CA LEU A 141 2.13 -3.09 -20.09
C LEU A 141 2.60 -1.63 -20.16
N ARG A 142 3.50 -1.24 -19.25
CA ARG A 142 4.15 0.08 -19.16
C ARG A 142 5.62 -0.11 -18.89
#